data_AF-A0A9W6ZG32-F1
#
_entry.id   AF-A0A9W6ZG32-F1
#
_cell.length_a   1.000
_cell.length_b   1.000
_cell.length_c   1.000
_cell.angle_alpha   90.00
_cell.angle_beta   90.00
_cell.angle_gamma   90.00
#
_symmetry.space_group_name_H-M   'P 1'
#
loop_
_entity.id
_entity.type
_entity.pdbx_description
1 polymer ?
#
loop_
_entity_poly.entity_id
_entity_poly.type
_entity_poly.pdbx_seq_one_letter_code
_entity_poly.pdbx_strand_id
1 'polypeptide(L)'
;MKFTIAALAFAPIALAADCSISASDRADCGELASNQDSCEAVGCCWSPLENEDGPWCFYSKGNEVITPTSDPSYKTTMESYANWVLGRQAATPVHDGVDVRVEPKFEIPDGTVFDGAWCRPQNDGPGLRAISLITYANSGVPSKDFVTSSLWKAIKGDLDWVVDGWDSNTCDLWEEVQSSDFFWNRVTMKKAMIMGAAFAATMGDDQTASTYSTTAASIDSKLDSHWTGSFVAEETNRQKDGAVFVGFNNGFDSSDAKYAPTSFEVASTVNVFNTAFCSEYAVNTADTAASVPGVLIGRYPGDTYANGNPWVLTTAALGQILYRAASYTLDNGAPEDDALAEFAKGLNVEFPSDAAGIAQTLAAAGDSVMLRLKEHVGDDGGHLDEQIDRNTGEQMSAKDLTWSYAEVLLAMNAREEYIARA
;
A
#
# COMPACT_ATOMS: atom_id res chain seq x y z
N MET A 1 -6.45 -0.63 -28.08
CA MET A 1 -6.24 0.81 -27.77
C MET A 1 -4.91 0.88 -27.02
N LYS A 2 -4.00 1.81 -27.35
CA LYS A 2 -2.61 1.77 -26.86
C LYS A 2 -2.49 2.53 -25.54
N PHE A 3 -1.89 1.90 -24.53
CA PHE A 3 -1.38 2.57 -23.34
C PHE A 3 -0.15 3.38 -23.78
N THR A 4 -0.13 4.67 -23.47
CA THR A 4 1.02 5.54 -23.78
C THR A 4 1.74 5.80 -22.47
N ILE A 5 3.06 5.59 -22.43
CA ILE A 5 3.89 6.01 -21.30
C ILE A 5 4.31 7.46 -21.48
N ALA A 6 4.34 8.22 -20.39
CA ALA A 6 5.02 9.51 -20.37
C ALA A 6 6.53 9.31 -20.56
N ALA A 7 7.08 9.76 -21.69
CA ALA A 7 8.52 9.89 -21.85
C ALA A 7 9.01 11.07 -21.00
N LEU A 8 9.24 10.85 -19.71
CA LEU A 8 9.85 11.85 -18.84
C LEU A 8 11.37 11.72 -18.97
N ALA A 9 11.98 12.69 -19.67
CA ALA A 9 13.39 12.96 -19.48
C ALA A 9 13.54 13.50 -18.05
N PHE A 10 14.22 12.75 -17.18
CA PHE A 10 14.65 13.23 -15.88
C PHE A 10 15.69 14.33 -16.10
N ALA A 11 15.23 15.57 -16.23
CA ALA A 11 16.02 16.70 -15.77
C ALA A 11 15.72 16.83 -14.28
N PRO A 12 16.71 16.72 -13.39
CA PRO A 12 16.49 17.07 -11.99
C PRO A 12 16.01 18.51 -11.98
N ILE A 13 14.75 18.73 -11.58
CA ILE A 13 14.26 20.06 -11.27
C ILE A 13 14.93 20.42 -9.96
N ALA A 14 16.14 20.98 -10.07
CA ALA A 14 16.80 21.61 -8.95
C ALA A 14 16.03 22.91 -8.66
N LEU A 15 14.98 22.83 -7.84
CA LEU A 15 14.55 23.98 -7.07
C LEU A 15 15.79 24.45 -6.30
N ALA A 16 16.14 25.73 -6.40
CA ALA A 16 17.30 26.26 -5.71
C ALA A 16 17.16 25.99 -4.20
N ALA A 17 17.90 25.01 -3.70
CA ALA A 17 17.86 24.56 -2.33
C ALA A 17 18.38 25.69 -1.41
N ASP A 18 17.58 26.12 -0.45
CA ASP A 18 18.06 27.00 0.63
C ASP A 18 18.75 26.13 1.69
N CYS A 19 20.09 26.12 1.65
CA CYS A 19 20.96 25.37 2.54
C CYS A 19 21.36 26.14 3.81
N SER A 20 20.71 27.26 4.10
CA SER A 20 21.03 28.15 5.23
C SER A 20 20.47 27.62 6.56
N ILE A 21 20.88 26.41 6.98
CA ILE A 21 20.43 25.74 8.21
C ILE A 21 21.60 25.61 9.19
N SER A 22 21.36 26.04 10.44
CA SER A 22 22.36 25.94 11.51
C SER A 22 22.64 24.46 11.83
N ALA A 23 23.86 24.11 12.25
CA ALA A 23 24.24 22.70 12.45
C ALA A 23 23.30 21.95 13.42
N SER A 24 22.84 22.63 14.47
CA SER A 24 21.92 22.07 15.47
C SER A 24 20.51 21.81 14.94
N ASP A 25 20.12 22.47 13.85
CA ASP A 25 18.78 22.37 13.26
C ASP A 25 18.77 21.47 12.00
N ARG A 26 19.90 20.85 11.65
CA ARG A 26 19.99 19.98 10.47
C ARG A 26 19.33 18.64 10.75
N ALA A 27 18.38 18.27 9.89
CA ALA A 27 17.84 16.92 9.81
C ALA A 27 18.64 16.09 8.81
N ASP A 28 19.09 14.90 9.21
CA ASP A 28 19.91 14.01 8.39
C ASP A 28 19.14 13.57 7.14
N CYS A 29 19.73 13.80 5.96
CA CYS A 29 19.15 13.40 4.68
C CYS A 29 19.46 11.93 4.34
N GLY A 30 19.14 11.05 5.30
CA GLY A 30 19.23 9.59 5.20
C GLY A 30 20.65 9.01 5.30
N GLU A 31 20.75 7.76 5.79
CA GLU A 31 22.02 7.02 5.93
C GLU A 31 22.72 6.66 4.60
N LEU A 32 22.17 7.07 3.45
CA LEU A 32 22.59 6.63 2.11
C LEU A 32 23.65 7.54 1.46
N ALA A 33 23.92 8.73 1.99
CA ALA A 33 24.88 9.67 1.43
C ALA A 33 26.25 9.58 2.13
N SER A 34 27.19 8.84 1.53
CA SER A 34 28.56 8.68 2.08
C SER A 34 29.50 9.86 1.79
N ASN A 35 29.12 10.76 0.87
CA ASN A 35 29.92 11.91 0.43
C ASN A 35 29.06 13.03 -0.20
N GLN A 36 29.69 14.17 -0.50
CA GLN A 36 29.05 15.35 -1.07
C GLN A 36 28.23 15.05 -2.33
N ASP A 37 28.83 14.36 -3.30
CA ASP A 37 28.17 14.08 -4.58
C ASP A 37 26.91 13.24 -4.39
N SER A 38 26.96 12.22 -3.52
CA SER A 38 25.80 11.40 -3.18
C SER A 38 24.71 12.16 -2.42
N CYS A 39 25.08 13.16 -1.62
CA CYS A 39 24.13 13.99 -0.88
C CYS A 39 23.38 14.97 -1.78
N GLU A 40 24.11 15.66 -2.66
CA GLU A 40 23.53 16.65 -3.55
C GLU A 40 22.70 15.98 -4.66
N ALA A 41 23.05 14.75 -5.06
CA ALA A 41 22.29 13.95 -6.03
C ALA A 41 20.85 13.63 -5.58
N VAL A 42 20.63 13.47 -4.28
CA VAL A 42 19.30 13.23 -3.69
C VAL A 42 18.55 14.54 -3.34
N GLY A 43 19.05 15.69 -3.79
CA GLY A 43 18.39 16.99 -3.60
C GLY A 43 18.62 17.62 -2.23
N CYS A 44 19.63 17.14 -1.49
CA CYS A 44 19.98 17.63 -0.16
C CYS A 44 21.17 18.57 -0.14
N CYS A 45 21.36 19.23 1.00
CA CYS A 45 22.44 20.16 1.25
C CYS A 45 23.63 19.44 1.89
N TRP A 46 24.84 19.73 1.39
CA TRP A 46 26.07 19.25 1.98
C TRP A 46 26.85 20.38 2.67
N SER A 47 27.18 20.20 3.94
CA SER A 47 28.05 21.12 4.68
C SER A 47 28.79 20.38 5.79
N PRO A 48 30.10 20.12 5.64
CA PRO A 48 30.90 19.50 6.68
C PRO A 48 30.95 20.34 7.96
N LEU A 49 30.98 19.67 9.11
CA LEU A 49 31.14 20.29 10.43
C LEU A 49 32.50 19.92 11.00
N GLU A 50 33.27 20.92 11.46
CA GLU A 50 34.60 20.69 12.06
C GLU A 50 34.56 20.59 13.60
N ASN A 51 33.65 21.33 14.26
CA ASN A 51 33.60 21.46 15.73
C ASN A 51 32.17 21.45 16.31
N GLU A 52 31.18 21.01 15.54
CA GLU A 52 29.76 20.97 15.93
C GLU A 52 29.17 19.59 15.60
N ASP A 53 28.26 19.11 16.44
CA ASP A 53 27.55 17.85 16.21
C ASP A 53 26.39 18.08 15.22
N GLY A 54 26.25 17.20 14.22
CA GLY A 54 25.17 17.26 13.24
C GLY A 54 25.52 16.54 11.93
N PRO A 55 24.53 16.27 11.06
CA PRO A 55 24.77 15.58 9.80
C PRO A 55 25.43 16.49 8.77
N TRP A 56 26.38 15.94 8.01
CA TRP A 56 27.03 16.64 6.88
C TRP A 56 26.09 16.73 5.67
N CYS A 57 25.25 15.72 5.48
CA CYS A 57 24.18 15.70 4.50
C CYS A 57 22.83 15.96 5.18
N PHE A 58 22.12 17.02 4.79
CA PHE A 58 20.89 17.43 5.46
C PHE A 58 19.86 17.98 4.48
N TYR A 59 18.58 17.88 4.83
CA TYR A 59 17.51 18.39 4.00
C TYR A 59 17.60 19.91 3.83
N SER A 60 17.28 20.41 2.63
CA SER A 60 17.14 21.86 2.42
C SER A 60 15.88 22.40 3.09
N LYS A 61 15.86 23.69 3.39
CA LYS A 61 14.77 24.31 4.13
C LYS A 61 13.45 24.18 3.36
N GLY A 62 12.48 23.46 3.94
CA GLY A 62 11.19 23.15 3.31
C GLY A 62 11.14 21.83 2.50
N ASN A 63 12.25 21.09 2.42
CA ASN A 63 12.36 19.74 1.85
C ASN A 63 12.72 18.69 2.91
N GLU A 64 12.48 18.99 4.19
CA GLU A 64 12.60 18.01 5.26
C GLU A 64 11.71 16.82 4.92
N VAL A 65 12.27 15.60 4.82
CA VAL A 65 11.45 14.40 4.93
C VAL A 65 10.90 14.44 6.36
N ILE A 66 9.65 14.86 6.48
CA ILE A 66 8.86 14.65 7.68
C ILE A 66 8.72 13.14 7.77
N THR A 67 9.67 12.49 8.44
CA THR A 67 9.45 11.14 8.93
C THR A 67 8.20 11.23 9.81
N PRO A 68 7.19 10.36 9.68
CA PRO A 68 6.01 10.42 10.53
C PRO A 68 6.35 10.49 12.03
N THR A 69 7.53 9.98 12.39
CA THR A 69 8.11 9.98 13.72
C THR A 69 8.51 11.36 14.26
N SER A 70 8.66 12.40 13.42
CA SER A 70 9.02 13.75 13.84
C SER A 70 7.81 14.65 14.14
N ASP A 71 6.60 14.29 13.70
CA ASP A 71 5.37 15.00 14.05
C ASP A 71 4.85 14.55 15.42
N PRO A 72 4.77 15.45 16.43
CA PRO A 72 4.20 15.13 17.74
C PRO A 72 2.75 14.61 17.67
N SER A 73 2.00 14.97 16.62
CA SER A 73 0.64 14.53 16.37
C SER A 73 0.58 13.03 16.04
N TYR A 74 1.60 12.48 15.37
CA TYR A 74 1.66 11.06 14.99
C TYR A 74 1.63 10.14 16.20
N LYS A 75 2.50 10.42 17.19
CA LYS A 75 2.52 9.68 18.46
C LYS A 75 1.16 9.72 19.14
N THR A 76 0.61 10.92 19.30
CA THR A 76 -0.68 11.12 19.98
C THR A 76 -1.81 10.36 19.27
N THR A 77 -1.83 10.42 17.94
CA THR A 77 -2.84 9.75 17.10
C THR A 77 -2.72 8.23 17.20
N MET A 78 -1.51 7.68 17.05
CA MET A 78 -1.29 6.24 17.10
C MET A 78 -1.51 5.64 18.48
N GLU A 79 -1.10 6.32 19.56
CA GLU A 79 -1.39 5.88 20.92
C GLU A 79 -2.90 5.96 21.22
N SER A 80 -3.60 6.99 20.72
CA SER A 80 -5.06 7.10 20.84
C SER A 80 -5.78 5.97 20.10
N TYR A 81 -5.33 5.66 18.87
CA TYR A 81 -5.85 4.54 18.09
C TYR A 81 -5.62 3.20 18.81
N ALA A 82 -4.40 2.91 19.27
CA ALA A 82 -4.10 1.69 20.01
C ALA A 82 -4.97 1.53 21.28
N ASN A 83 -5.21 2.62 22.01
CA ASN A 83 -6.09 2.61 23.18
C ASN A 83 -7.57 2.37 22.79
N TRP A 84 -8.02 2.94 21.66
CA TRP A 84 -9.36 2.67 21.14
C TRP A 84 -9.53 1.18 20.80
N VAL A 85 -8.56 0.58 20.11
CA VAL A 85 -8.55 -0.86 19.77
C VAL A 85 -8.67 -1.72 21.03
N LEU A 86 -7.83 -1.49 22.03
CA LEU A 86 -7.89 -2.19 23.32
C LEU A 86 -9.25 -2.03 23.99
N GLY A 87 -9.78 -0.81 23.95
CA GLY A 87 -11.09 -0.49 24.51
C GLY A 87 -12.21 -1.29 23.83
N ARG A 88 -12.21 -1.41 22.50
CA ARG A 88 -13.22 -2.17 21.75
C ARG A 88 -13.12 -3.67 21.99
N GLN A 89 -11.91 -4.23 21.88
CA GLN A 89 -11.67 -5.66 22.15
C GLN A 89 -12.14 -6.07 23.56
N ALA A 90 -12.04 -5.17 24.56
CA ALA A 90 -12.42 -5.45 25.94
C ALA A 90 -13.90 -5.17 26.27
N ALA A 91 -14.47 -4.06 25.78
CA ALA A 91 -15.76 -3.56 26.26
C ALA A 91 -16.97 -4.27 25.64
N THR A 92 -16.85 -4.81 24.42
CA THR A 92 -17.94 -5.46 23.71
C THR A 92 -17.35 -6.59 22.88
N PRO A 93 -16.93 -7.72 23.47
CA PRO A 93 -16.19 -8.76 22.73
C PRO A 93 -17.04 -9.44 21.65
N VAL A 94 -18.37 -9.37 21.78
CA VAL A 94 -19.32 -9.94 20.82
C VAL A 94 -20.49 -8.97 20.64
N HIS A 95 -20.91 -8.75 19.41
CA HIS A 95 -22.12 -8.02 19.02
C HIS A 95 -22.92 -8.90 18.04
N ASP A 96 -24.20 -9.17 18.32
CA ASP A 96 -25.05 -10.03 17.50
C ASP A 96 -24.45 -11.40 17.13
N GLY A 97 -23.68 -11.98 18.05
CA GLY A 97 -23.01 -13.28 17.86
C GLY A 97 -21.75 -13.21 17.00
N VAL A 98 -21.35 -12.01 16.56
CA VAL A 98 -20.12 -11.75 15.82
C VAL A 98 -19.08 -11.19 16.78
N ASP A 99 -17.84 -11.68 16.69
CA ASP A 99 -16.72 -11.14 17.46
C ASP A 99 -16.44 -9.71 17.00
N VAL A 100 -16.31 -8.78 17.94
CA VAL A 100 -16.13 -7.35 17.63
C VAL A 100 -14.86 -7.05 16.85
N ARG A 101 -13.85 -7.93 16.92
CA ARG A 101 -12.59 -7.76 16.18
C ARG A 101 -12.82 -7.78 14.67
N VAL A 102 -13.89 -8.43 14.21
CA VAL A 102 -14.30 -8.55 12.81
C VAL A 102 -15.59 -7.80 12.48
N GLU A 103 -16.02 -6.91 13.37
CA GLU A 103 -17.05 -5.94 13.01
C GLU A 103 -16.40 -4.85 12.13
N PRO A 104 -16.91 -4.61 10.91
CA PRO A 104 -16.25 -3.72 9.96
C PRO A 104 -16.34 -2.24 10.36
N LYS A 105 -17.39 -1.83 11.10
CA LYS A 105 -17.62 -0.42 11.38
C LYS A 105 -18.26 -0.10 12.72
N PHE A 106 -17.96 1.11 13.18
CA PHE A 106 -18.35 1.66 14.46
C PHE A 106 -18.82 3.11 14.26
N GLU A 107 -19.68 3.58 15.16
CA GLU A 107 -20.19 4.94 15.14
C GLU A 107 -19.13 5.95 15.60
N ILE A 108 -19.18 7.16 15.04
CA ILE A 108 -18.34 8.29 15.45
C ILE A 108 -19.21 9.32 16.17
N PRO A 109 -18.73 9.94 17.28
CA PRO A 109 -17.39 9.78 17.87
C PRO A 109 -17.29 8.75 18.99
N ASP A 110 -18.39 8.10 19.40
CA ASP A 110 -18.42 7.27 20.61
C ASP A 110 -17.82 5.86 20.45
N GLY A 111 -17.58 5.42 19.21
CA GLY A 111 -17.00 4.12 18.89
C GLY A 111 -17.94 2.95 19.18
N THR A 112 -19.23 3.16 19.38
CA THR A 112 -20.20 2.07 19.58
C THR A 112 -20.34 1.24 18.31
N VAL A 113 -20.70 -0.03 18.45
CA VAL A 113 -20.91 -0.90 17.28
C VAL A 113 -22.10 -0.38 16.48
N PHE A 114 -21.97 -0.33 15.15
CA PHE A 114 -23.08 0.01 14.26
C PHE A 114 -24.13 -1.12 14.25
N ASP A 115 -25.30 -0.83 14.83
CA ASP A 115 -26.39 -1.80 15.05
C ASP A 115 -27.25 -2.06 13.78
N GLY A 116 -26.96 -1.39 12.67
CA GLY A 116 -27.71 -1.55 11.42
C GLY A 116 -27.34 -2.82 10.64
N ALA A 117 -28.19 -3.21 9.69
CA ALA A 117 -27.88 -4.29 8.76
C ALA A 117 -26.64 -3.94 7.91
N TRP A 118 -25.71 -4.87 7.82
CA TRP A 118 -24.44 -4.68 7.12
C TRP A 118 -23.80 -6.03 6.75
N CYS A 119 -22.87 -6.03 5.81
CA CYS A 119 -22.11 -7.24 5.48
C CYS A 119 -21.04 -7.47 6.55
N ARG A 120 -21.38 -8.32 7.52
CA ARG A 120 -20.52 -8.75 8.64
C ARG A 120 -20.54 -10.29 8.77
N PRO A 121 -19.49 -10.93 9.30
CA PRO A 121 -18.20 -10.34 9.71
C PRO A 121 -17.31 -9.93 8.52
N GLN A 122 -16.28 -9.14 8.79
CA GLN A 122 -15.14 -8.89 7.91
C GLN A 122 -13.84 -9.27 8.61
N ASN A 123 -13.22 -10.37 8.19
CA ASN A 123 -12.12 -10.99 8.90
C ASN A 123 -10.73 -10.46 8.54
N ASP A 124 -10.60 -9.61 7.53
CA ASP A 124 -9.37 -8.91 7.18
C ASP A 124 -8.95 -7.86 8.24
N GLY A 125 -9.93 -7.23 8.90
CA GLY A 125 -9.74 -6.17 9.91
C GLY A 125 -8.68 -6.47 10.99
N PRO A 126 -8.74 -7.61 11.71
CA PRO A 126 -7.72 -8.01 12.68
C PRO A 126 -6.30 -8.06 12.13
N GLY A 127 -6.12 -8.63 10.93
CA GLY A 127 -4.80 -8.74 10.29
C GLY A 127 -4.23 -7.36 9.94
N LEU A 128 -5.03 -6.51 9.30
CA LEU A 128 -4.66 -5.14 8.93
C LEU A 128 -4.31 -4.31 10.16
N ARG A 129 -5.14 -4.39 11.22
CA ARG A 129 -4.91 -3.68 12.48
C ARG A 129 -3.63 -4.14 13.17
N ALA A 130 -3.35 -5.43 13.18
CA ALA A 130 -2.11 -5.96 13.73
C ALA A 130 -0.88 -5.48 12.94
N ILE A 131 -0.93 -5.47 11.60
CA ILE A 131 0.14 -4.91 10.75
C ILE A 131 0.42 -3.45 11.14
N SER A 132 -0.61 -2.59 11.22
CA SER A 132 -0.44 -1.18 11.58
C SER A 132 0.17 -1.00 12.96
N LEU A 133 -0.30 -1.75 13.96
CA LEU A 133 0.18 -1.65 15.35
C LEU A 133 1.61 -2.19 15.51
N ILE A 134 1.98 -3.25 14.80
CA ILE A 134 3.35 -3.78 14.79
C ILE A 134 4.31 -2.77 14.13
N THR A 135 3.91 -2.18 12.99
CA THR A 135 4.69 -1.14 12.33
C THR A 135 4.94 0.05 13.26
N TYR A 136 3.91 0.50 13.98
CA TYR A 136 4.07 1.56 14.98
C TYR A 136 4.97 1.14 16.14
N ALA A 137 4.81 -0.07 16.68
CA ALA A 137 5.66 -0.60 17.75
C ALA A 137 7.15 -0.63 17.37
N ASN A 138 7.44 -0.97 16.11
CA ASN A 138 8.80 -1.05 15.59
C ASN A 138 9.38 0.30 15.15
N SER A 139 8.58 1.37 15.09
CA SER A 139 9.03 2.71 14.65
C SER A 139 9.99 3.42 15.63
N GLY A 140 10.11 2.91 16.86
CA GLY A 140 10.90 3.56 17.92
C GLY A 140 10.24 4.78 18.58
N VAL A 141 9.08 5.23 18.09
CA VAL A 141 8.29 6.33 18.68
C VAL A 141 7.64 5.96 20.03
N PRO A 142 6.94 4.82 20.19
CA PRO A 142 6.29 4.50 21.44
C PRO A 142 7.30 4.14 22.54
N SER A 143 6.92 4.37 23.80
CA SER A 143 7.75 3.93 24.94
C SER A 143 7.73 2.40 25.05
N LYS A 144 8.82 1.82 25.59
CA LYS A 144 8.89 0.36 25.83
C LYS A 144 7.74 -0.14 26.72
N ASP A 145 7.33 0.67 27.70
CA ASP A 145 6.20 0.35 28.57
C ASP A 145 4.88 0.34 27.79
N PHE A 146 4.66 1.30 26.88
CA PHE A 146 3.47 1.32 26.03
C PHE A 146 3.45 0.13 25.06
N VAL A 147 4.61 -0.20 24.48
CA VAL A 147 4.78 -1.38 23.62
C VAL A 147 4.38 -2.65 24.34
N THR A 148 4.93 -2.89 25.54
CA THR A 148 4.73 -4.15 26.27
C THR A 148 3.37 -4.25 26.95
N SER A 149 2.83 -3.15 27.49
CA SER A 149 1.58 -3.15 28.26
C SER A 149 0.32 -2.94 27.41
N SER A 150 0.44 -2.26 26.28
CA SER A 150 -0.71 -1.81 25.47
C SER A 150 -0.66 -2.37 24.06
N LEU A 151 0.36 -2.05 23.27
CA LEU A 151 0.45 -2.49 21.87
C LEU A 151 0.49 -4.01 21.76
N TRP A 152 1.35 -4.68 22.53
CA TRP A 152 1.43 -6.14 22.49
C TRP A 152 0.11 -6.81 22.86
N LYS A 153 -0.61 -6.27 23.84
CA LYS A 153 -1.93 -6.78 24.23
C LYS A 153 -2.95 -6.65 23.08
N ALA A 154 -2.98 -5.51 22.40
CA ALA A 154 -3.88 -5.27 21.27
C ALA A 154 -3.56 -6.18 20.07
N ILE A 155 -2.26 -6.23 19.71
CA ILE A 155 -1.71 -7.05 18.63
C ILE A 155 -2.03 -8.52 18.88
N LYS A 156 -1.71 -9.03 20.08
CA LYS A 156 -1.99 -10.43 20.43
C LYS A 156 -3.48 -10.73 20.37
N GLY A 157 -4.33 -9.81 20.83
CA GLY A 157 -5.78 -9.95 20.75
C GLY A 157 -6.29 -10.13 19.32
N ASP A 158 -5.73 -9.41 18.34
CA ASP A 158 -6.10 -9.57 16.93
C ASP A 158 -5.50 -10.84 16.31
N LEU A 159 -4.21 -11.10 16.54
CA LEU A 159 -3.53 -12.25 15.92
C LEU A 159 -4.04 -13.58 16.49
N ASP A 160 -4.36 -13.67 17.78
CA ASP A 160 -5.02 -14.85 18.36
C ASP A 160 -6.38 -15.11 17.70
N TRP A 161 -7.12 -14.05 17.34
CA TRP A 161 -8.37 -14.22 16.57
C TRP A 161 -8.08 -14.80 15.19
N VAL A 162 -7.07 -14.29 14.49
CA VAL A 162 -6.71 -14.79 13.14
C VAL A 162 -6.31 -16.26 13.19
N VAL A 163 -5.57 -16.71 14.21
CA VAL A 163 -5.24 -18.14 14.39
C VAL A 163 -6.48 -19.03 14.34
N ASP A 164 -7.56 -18.60 15.01
CA ASP A 164 -8.81 -19.37 15.10
C ASP A 164 -9.77 -19.14 13.92
N GLY A 165 -9.72 -17.95 13.31
CA GLY A 165 -10.78 -17.44 12.43
C GLY A 165 -10.40 -17.18 10.97
N TRP A 166 -9.15 -17.39 10.56
CA TRP A 166 -8.67 -17.03 9.21
C TRP A 166 -9.42 -17.75 8.06
N ASP A 167 -10.01 -18.93 8.29
CA ASP A 167 -10.75 -19.69 7.27
C ASP A 167 -12.28 -19.54 7.36
N SER A 168 -12.76 -18.64 8.22
CA SER A 168 -14.18 -18.40 8.45
C SER A 168 -14.86 -17.70 7.26
N ASN A 169 -16.17 -17.94 7.09
CA ASN A 169 -16.98 -17.19 6.15
C ASN A 169 -17.07 -15.72 6.57
N THR A 170 -16.87 -14.82 5.61
CA THR A 170 -16.70 -13.38 5.82
C THR A 170 -17.28 -12.63 4.63
N CYS A 171 -17.39 -11.31 4.74
CA CYS A 171 -17.51 -10.43 3.59
C CYS A 171 -16.12 -10.05 3.05
N ASP A 172 -16.09 -9.66 1.78
CA ASP A 172 -14.93 -9.05 1.13
C ASP A 172 -14.74 -7.59 1.57
N LEU A 173 -13.61 -6.99 1.18
CA LEU A 173 -13.27 -5.59 1.47
C LEU A 173 -14.24 -4.55 0.86
N TRP A 174 -15.03 -4.92 -0.16
CA TRP A 174 -16.06 -4.05 -0.73
C TRP A 174 -17.42 -4.23 -0.06
N GLU A 175 -17.51 -5.13 0.92
CA GLU A 175 -18.67 -5.33 1.80
C GLU A 175 -19.91 -5.84 1.04
N GLU A 176 -19.71 -6.65 -0.01
CA GLU A 176 -20.74 -7.02 -1.00
C GLU A 176 -20.96 -8.52 -1.14
N VAL A 177 -19.88 -9.30 -1.11
CA VAL A 177 -19.85 -10.73 -1.39
C VAL A 177 -19.43 -11.48 -0.15
N GLN A 178 -20.07 -12.61 0.12
CA GLN A 178 -19.68 -13.51 1.19
C GLN A 178 -18.97 -14.76 0.65
N SER A 179 -17.82 -15.06 1.23
CA SER A 179 -17.02 -16.24 0.96
C SER A 179 -16.08 -16.49 2.13
N SER A 180 -15.52 -17.70 2.21
CA SER A 180 -14.37 -18.00 3.08
C SER A 180 -13.03 -17.88 2.34
N ASP A 181 -13.06 -17.40 1.10
CA ASP A 181 -12.02 -17.63 0.09
C ASP A 181 -11.66 -16.37 -0.70
N PHE A 182 -11.21 -15.34 0.01
CA PHE A 182 -10.76 -14.06 -0.56
C PHE A 182 -9.23 -13.94 -0.54
N PHE A 183 -8.65 -13.51 -1.66
CA PHE A 183 -7.21 -13.31 -1.80
C PHE A 183 -6.74 -12.17 -0.89
N TRP A 184 -7.44 -11.03 -0.89
CA TRP A 184 -7.14 -9.86 -0.05
C TRP A 184 -7.00 -10.24 1.43
N ASN A 185 -8.02 -10.91 1.96
CA ASN A 185 -8.08 -11.28 3.38
C ASN A 185 -6.90 -12.20 3.72
N ARG A 186 -6.61 -13.19 2.88
CA ARG A 186 -5.53 -14.16 3.14
C ARG A 186 -4.15 -13.56 3.03
N VAL A 187 -3.88 -12.80 1.98
CA VAL A 187 -2.52 -12.28 1.76
C VAL A 187 -2.13 -11.29 2.86
N THR A 188 -3.10 -10.49 3.35
CA THR A 188 -2.88 -9.56 4.46
C THR A 188 -2.81 -10.28 5.82
N MET A 189 -3.68 -11.26 6.09
CA MET A 189 -3.55 -12.10 7.30
C MET A 189 -2.23 -12.86 7.35
N LYS A 190 -1.74 -13.39 6.23
CA LYS A 190 -0.44 -14.07 6.16
C LYS A 190 0.68 -13.13 6.59
N LYS A 191 0.72 -11.92 6.02
CA LYS A 191 1.71 -10.91 6.42
C LYS A 191 1.58 -10.55 7.91
N ALA A 192 0.36 -10.38 8.41
CA ALA A 192 0.13 -10.13 9.83
C ALA A 192 0.69 -11.26 10.71
N MET A 193 0.54 -12.52 10.31
CA MET A 193 1.11 -13.67 11.01
C MET A 193 2.65 -13.69 10.96
N ILE A 194 3.26 -13.37 9.82
CA ILE A 194 4.72 -13.27 9.67
C ILE A 194 5.28 -12.18 10.60
N MET A 195 4.75 -10.96 10.49
CA MET A 195 5.13 -9.82 11.33
C MET A 195 4.87 -10.11 12.81
N GLY A 196 3.73 -10.74 13.12
CA GLY A 196 3.31 -11.13 14.45
C GLY A 196 4.23 -12.16 15.08
N ALA A 197 4.69 -13.16 14.32
CA ALA A 197 5.62 -14.18 14.80
C ALA A 197 6.97 -13.56 15.20
N ALA A 198 7.52 -12.68 14.35
CA ALA A 198 8.74 -11.95 14.65
C ALA A 198 8.57 -11.08 15.91
N PHE A 199 7.45 -10.37 16.02
CA PHE A 199 7.16 -9.51 17.17
C PHE A 199 6.92 -10.29 18.47
N ALA A 200 6.26 -11.44 18.43
CA ALA A 200 6.08 -12.32 19.58
C ALA A 200 7.44 -12.81 20.13
N ALA A 201 8.38 -13.15 19.25
CA ALA A 201 9.74 -13.53 19.64
C ALA A 201 10.50 -12.38 20.33
N THR A 202 10.35 -11.13 19.86
CA THR A 202 10.97 -9.97 20.55
C THR A 202 10.37 -9.71 21.93
N MET A 203 9.13 -10.14 22.17
CA MET A 203 8.48 -10.11 23.49
C MET A 203 8.84 -11.31 24.39
N GLY A 204 9.65 -12.25 23.90
CA GLY A 204 10.03 -13.47 24.63
C GLY A 204 8.93 -14.52 24.69
N ASP A 205 7.94 -14.46 23.79
CA ASP A 205 6.85 -15.43 23.67
C ASP A 205 7.05 -16.35 22.46
N ASP A 206 8.07 -17.21 22.55
CA ASP A 206 8.47 -18.14 21.48
C ASP A 206 7.36 -19.14 21.11
N GLN A 207 6.48 -19.48 22.07
CA GLN A 207 5.37 -20.39 21.82
C GLN A 207 4.32 -19.73 20.92
N THR A 208 3.93 -18.49 21.22
CA THR A 208 3.01 -17.72 20.36
C THR A 208 3.66 -17.44 19.01
N ALA A 209 4.97 -17.14 18.96
CA ALA A 209 5.70 -16.96 17.71
C ALA A 209 5.60 -18.20 16.81
N SER A 210 5.80 -19.40 17.37
CA SER A 210 5.68 -20.67 16.63
C SER A 210 4.25 -20.92 16.11
N THR A 211 3.23 -20.59 16.91
CA THR A 211 1.82 -20.69 16.49
C THR A 211 1.53 -19.77 15.30
N TYR A 212 1.97 -18.51 15.35
CA TYR A 212 1.75 -17.56 14.25
C TYR A 212 2.50 -17.98 12.99
N SER A 213 3.75 -18.44 13.08
CA SER A 213 4.49 -18.98 11.92
C SER A 213 3.78 -20.17 11.27
N THR A 214 3.21 -21.08 12.09
CA THR A 214 2.44 -22.23 11.59
C THR A 214 1.15 -21.80 10.90
N THR A 215 0.49 -20.78 11.44
CA THR A 215 -0.72 -20.19 10.86
C THR A 215 -0.42 -19.49 9.54
N ALA A 216 0.68 -18.72 9.46
CA ALA A 216 1.16 -18.10 8.23
C ALA A 216 1.34 -19.13 7.11
N ALA A 217 2.02 -20.25 7.40
CA ALA A 217 2.22 -21.33 6.43
C ALA A 217 0.90 -21.99 5.98
N SER A 218 -0.08 -22.11 6.89
CA SER A 218 -1.40 -22.66 6.57
C SER A 218 -2.17 -21.73 5.63
N ILE A 219 -2.15 -20.42 5.88
CA ILE A 219 -2.76 -19.41 5.02
C ILE A 219 -2.06 -19.40 3.65
N ASP A 220 -0.73 -19.42 3.62
CA ASP A 220 0.06 -19.39 2.38
C ASP A 220 -0.31 -20.56 1.45
N SER A 221 -0.50 -21.76 2.00
CA SER A 221 -0.92 -22.93 1.23
C SER A 221 -2.27 -22.79 0.51
N LYS A 222 -3.12 -21.85 0.94
CA LYS A 222 -4.41 -21.54 0.28
C LYS A 222 -4.28 -20.49 -0.80
N LEU A 223 -3.27 -19.63 -0.74
CA LEU A 223 -3.06 -18.57 -1.74
C LEU A 223 -2.85 -19.14 -3.14
N ASP A 224 -2.24 -20.33 -3.27
CA ASP A 224 -2.04 -21.00 -4.56
C ASP A 224 -3.34 -21.21 -5.35
N SER A 225 -4.46 -21.41 -4.66
CA SER A 225 -5.76 -21.64 -5.31
C SER A 225 -6.33 -20.39 -6.00
N HIS A 226 -5.83 -19.21 -5.67
CA HIS A 226 -6.21 -17.96 -6.32
C HIS A 226 -5.52 -17.76 -7.67
N TRP A 227 -4.44 -18.48 -7.96
CA TRP A 227 -3.82 -18.43 -9.28
C TRP A 227 -4.66 -19.21 -10.30
N THR A 228 -5.22 -18.50 -11.28
CA THR A 228 -6.08 -19.09 -12.32
C THR A 228 -5.30 -19.76 -13.45
N GLY A 229 -3.97 -19.64 -13.47
CA GLY A 229 -3.13 -19.91 -14.64
C GLY A 229 -2.96 -18.70 -15.57
N SER A 230 -3.61 -17.56 -15.29
CA SER A 230 -3.49 -16.35 -16.11
C SER A 230 -3.51 -15.03 -15.33
N PHE A 231 -4.11 -15.01 -14.15
CA PHE A 231 -4.10 -13.89 -13.21
C PHE A 231 -4.46 -14.41 -11.81
N VAL A 232 -4.18 -13.62 -10.78
CA VAL A 232 -4.63 -13.89 -9.42
C VAL A 232 -6.09 -13.44 -9.30
N ALA A 233 -6.98 -14.38 -8.98
CA ALA A 233 -8.38 -14.14 -8.75
C ALA A 233 -8.63 -13.75 -7.29
N GLU A 234 -9.49 -12.76 -7.05
CA GLU A 234 -9.88 -12.39 -5.69
C GLU A 234 -10.66 -13.52 -5.01
N GLU A 235 -11.67 -14.03 -5.70
CA GLU A 235 -12.48 -15.16 -5.25
C GLU A 235 -13.11 -15.87 -6.47
N THR A 236 -13.76 -17.01 -6.26
CA THR A 236 -14.26 -17.87 -7.34
C THR A 236 -15.35 -17.21 -8.21
N ASN A 237 -16.29 -16.48 -7.63
CA ASN A 237 -17.47 -15.92 -8.30
C ASN A 237 -17.23 -14.50 -8.88
N ARG A 238 -16.25 -13.76 -8.35
CA ARG A 238 -15.81 -12.44 -8.77
C ARG A 238 -14.28 -12.42 -8.84
N GLN A 239 -13.77 -13.08 -9.88
CA GLN A 239 -12.33 -13.31 -10.02
C GLN A 239 -11.54 -12.03 -10.30
N LYS A 240 -12.01 -11.17 -11.21
CA LYS A 240 -11.30 -9.94 -11.60
C LYS A 240 -11.71 -8.79 -10.71
N ASP A 241 -10.98 -8.61 -9.62
CA ASP A 241 -11.27 -7.60 -8.61
C ASP A 241 -9.97 -6.89 -8.15
N GLY A 242 -10.01 -5.57 -8.10
CA GLY A 242 -8.93 -4.64 -7.78
C GLY A 242 -8.46 -4.75 -6.33
N ALA A 243 -9.22 -5.44 -5.49
CA ALA A 243 -8.78 -5.97 -4.20
C ALA A 243 -7.40 -6.65 -4.27
N VAL A 244 -7.15 -7.37 -5.36
CA VAL A 244 -5.90 -8.08 -5.61
C VAL A 244 -4.71 -7.14 -5.69
N PHE A 245 -4.87 -5.94 -6.28
CA PHE A 245 -3.79 -4.96 -6.37
C PHE A 245 -3.44 -4.38 -5.00
N VAL A 246 -4.47 -4.04 -4.23
CA VAL A 246 -4.31 -3.58 -2.85
C VAL A 246 -3.66 -4.70 -2.03
N GLY A 247 -4.02 -5.96 -2.27
CA GLY A 247 -3.45 -7.16 -1.65
C GLY A 247 -1.98 -7.38 -1.97
N PHE A 248 -1.54 -7.18 -3.22
CA PHE A 248 -0.11 -7.24 -3.57
C PHE A 248 0.70 -6.17 -2.86
N ASN A 249 0.12 -4.98 -2.65
CA ASN A 249 0.77 -3.89 -1.90
C ASN A 249 0.85 -4.18 -0.41
N ASN A 250 -0.29 -4.48 0.20
CA ASN A 250 -0.38 -4.57 1.64
C ASN A 250 0.01 -5.94 2.19
N GLY A 251 -0.10 -7.02 1.42
CA GLY A 251 0.16 -8.39 1.85
C GLY A 251 1.53 -8.98 1.49
N PHE A 252 2.32 -8.31 0.65
CA PHE A 252 3.69 -8.77 0.37
C PHE A 252 4.60 -8.56 1.58
N ASP A 253 5.42 -9.58 1.87
CA ASP A 253 6.50 -9.57 2.85
C ASP A 253 7.78 -10.11 2.18
N SER A 254 8.91 -9.43 2.37
CA SER A 254 10.16 -9.79 1.71
C SER A 254 10.77 -11.09 2.22
N SER A 255 10.30 -11.63 3.35
CA SER A 255 10.83 -12.88 3.93
C SER A 255 10.39 -14.15 3.20
N ASP A 256 9.33 -14.11 2.39
CA ASP A 256 8.82 -15.29 1.68
C ASP A 256 8.74 -15.15 0.15
N ALA A 257 8.94 -13.94 -0.38
CA ALA A 257 8.90 -13.61 -1.81
C ALA A 257 7.58 -13.97 -2.56
N LYS A 258 6.54 -14.42 -1.83
CA LYS A 258 5.27 -14.82 -2.42
C LYS A 258 4.56 -13.60 -3.00
N TYR A 259 4.23 -13.65 -4.29
CA TYR A 259 3.74 -12.50 -5.06
C TYR A 259 4.68 -11.29 -4.97
N ALA A 260 5.99 -11.52 -5.10
CA ALA A 260 6.95 -10.44 -5.26
C ALA A 260 6.50 -9.44 -6.35
N PRO A 261 6.81 -8.14 -6.22
CA PRO A 261 6.37 -7.13 -7.19
C PRO A 261 6.74 -7.42 -8.65
N THR A 262 7.79 -8.22 -8.89
CA THR A 262 8.25 -8.64 -10.21
C THR A 262 7.89 -10.09 -10.56
N SER A 263 7.08 -10.77 -9.74
CA SER A 263 6.64 -12.15 -9.99
C SER A 263 5.75 -12.25 -11.24
N PHE A 264 5.76 -13.43 -11.87
CA PHE A 264 4.94 -13.72 -13.04
C PHE A 264 3.45 -13.51 -12.76
N GLU A 265 2.98 -13.88 -11.58
CA GLU A 265 1.58 -13.75 -11.17
C GLU A 265 1.15 -12.29 -11.04
N VAL A 266 2.00 -11.42 -10.46
CA VAL A 266 1.73 -9.99 -10.35
C VAL A 266 1.72 -9.35 -11.74
N ALA A 267 2.73 -9.63 -12.57
CA ALA A 267 2.84 -9.10 -13.93
C ALA A 267 1.64 -9.50 -14.80
N SER A 268 1.24 -10.77 -14.75
CA SER A 268 0.09 -11.30 -15.49
C SER A 268 -1.22 -10.65 -15.04
N THR A 269 -1.39 -10.44 -13.73
CA THR A 269 -2.58 -9.79 -13.18
C THR A 269 -2.65 -8.33 -13.62
N VAL A 270 -1.53 -7.58 -13.57
CA VAL A 270 -1.44 -6.21 -14.11
C VAL A 270 -1.86 -6.18 -15.59
N ASN A 271 -1.37 -7.11 -16.41
CA ASN A 271 -1.74 -7.19 -17.83
C ASN A 271 -3.25 -7.41 -18.03
N VAL A 272 -3.82 -8.41 -17.37
CA VAL A 272 -5.24 -8.76 -17.51
C VAL A 272 -6.15 -7.60 -17.10
N PHE A 273 -5.83 -6.92 -16.01
CA PHE A 273 -6.65 -5.84 -15.46
C PHE A 273 -6.52 -4.55 -16.24
N ASN A 274 -5.30 -4.16 -16.64
CA ASN A 274 -5.10 -3.00 -17.51
C ASN A 274 -5.87 -3.18 -18.83
N THR A 275 -5.81 -4.38 -19.41
CA THR A 275 -6.55 -4.71 -20.63
C THR A 275 -8.07 -4.58 -20.42
N ALA A 276 -8.60 -5.06 -19.30
CA ALA A 276 -10.03 -4.99 -19.00
C ALA A 276 -10.52 -3.54 -18.84
N PHE A 277 -9.84 -2.75 -18.00
CA PHE A 277 -10.27 -1.38 -17.68
C PHE A 277 -9.98 -0.36 -18.78
N CYS A 278 -9.06 -0.66 -19.70
CA CYS A 278 -8.81 0.18 -20.88
C CYS A 278 -10.08 0.41 -21.72
N SER A 279 -10.98 -0.58 -21.81
CA SER A 279 -12.25 -0.45 -22.56
C SER A 279 -13.49 -0.32 -21.70
N GLU A 280 -13.39 -0.58 -20.39
CA GLU A 280 -14.53 -0.51 -19.46
C GLU A 280 -15.04 0.93 -19.31
N TYR A 281 -14.13 1.92 -19.31
CA TYR A 281 -14.46 3.31 -19.02
C TYR A 281 -14.28 4.22 -20.23
N ALA A 282 -15.28 5.06 -20.50
CA ALA A 282 -15.24 6.02 -21.59
C ALA A 282 -14.18 7.11 -21.33
N VAL A 283 -13.96 7.49 -20.07
CA VAL A 283 -12.89 8.42 -19.68
C VAL A 283 -11.50 7.89 -20.09
N ASN A 284 -11.22 6.60 -19.90
CA ASN A 284 -9.95 6.00 -20.33
C ASN A 284 -9.75 6.09 -21.86
N THR A 285 -10.82 5.91 -22.61
CA THR A 285 -10.83 6.01 -24.08
C THR A 285 -10.59 7.46 -24.51
N ALA A 286 -11.23 8.43 -23.86
CA ALA A 286 -11.09 9.85 -24.13
C ALA A 286 -9.67 10.35 -23.79
N ASP A 287 -9.14 10.00 -22.62
CA ASP A 287 -7.80 10.33 -22.15
C ASP A 287 -6.72 9.81 -23.11
N THR A 288 -6.84 8.55 -23.53
CA THR A 288 -5.91 7.97 -24.51
C THR A 288 -5.99 8.70 -25.85
N ALA A 289 -7.17 9.11 -26.30
CA ALA A 289 -7.31 9.92 -27.52
C ALA A 289 -6.71 11.33 -27.36
N ALA A 290 -6.73 11.88 -26.14
CA ALA A 290 -6.09 13.13 -25.75
C ALA A 290 -4.59 12.98 -25.42
N SER A 291 -4.01 11.78 -25.57
CA SER A 291 -2.61 11.48 -25.23
C SER A 291 -2.25 11.68 -23.75
N VAL A 292 -3.24 11.64 -22.85
CA VAL A 292 -2.99 11.48 -21.42
C VAL A 292 -2.50 10.04 -21.20
N PRO A 293 -1.31 9.80 -20.64
CA PRO A 293 -0.76 8.46 -20.45
C PRO A 293 -1.52 7.70 -19.35
N GLY A 294 -1.26 6.41 -19.12
CA GLY A 294 -1.82 5.66 -17.97
C GLY A 294 -3.16 4.95 -18.22
N VAL A 295 -3.77 4.46 -17.13
CA VAL A 295 -5.15 3.91 -17.09
C VAL A 295 -5.74 4.19 -15.70
N LEU A 296 -7.03 4.50 -15.67
CA LEU A 296 -7.83 4.50 -14.44
C LEU A 296 -8.47 3.12 -14.26
N ILE A 297 -8.42 2.57 -13.06
CA ILE A 297 -9.05 1.27 -12.74
C ILE A 297 -10.03 1.44 -11.57
N GLY A 298 -11.08 0.61 -11.55
CA GLY A 298 -12.04 0.58 -10.44
C GLY A 298 -11.93 -0.71 -9.63
N ARG A 299 -12.99 -1.02 -8.89
CA ARG A 299 -13.09 -2.26 -8.10
C ARG A 299 -13.11 -3.49 -8.99
N TYR A 300 -14.07 -3.63 -9.90
CA TYR A 300 -14.13 -4.77 -10.81
C TYR A 300 -14.90 -4.43 -12.10
N PRO A 301 -14.61 -5.09 -13.24
CA PRO A 301 -15.39 -4.87 -14.47
C PRO A 301 -16.87 -5.21 -14.27
N GLY A 302 -17.76 -4.33 -14.73
CA GLY A 302 -19.21 -4.50 -14.52
C GLY A 302 -19.71 -4.15 -13.11
N ASP A 303 -18.90 -3.46 -12.30
CA ASP A 303 -19.37 -2.84 -11.06
C ASP A 303 -20.60 -1.95 -11.31
N THR A 304 -21.50 -1.90 -10.33
CA THR A 304 -22.76 -1.14 -10.40
C THR A 304 -22.91 -0.13 -9.27
N TYR A 305 -22.05 -0.16 -8.24
CA TYR A 305 -22.08 0.83 -7.18
C TYR A 305 -21.76 2.22 -7.76
N ALA A 306 -22.68 3.17 -7.54
CA ALA A 306 -22.61 4.49 -8.15
C ALA A 306 -22.42 4.49 -9.68
N ASN A 307 -22.94 3.47 -10.39
CA ASN A 307 -22.78 3.20 -11.84
C ASN A 307 -21.43 2.57 -12.28
N GLY A 308 -20.59 2.15 -11.33
CA GLY A 308 -19.35 1.43 -11.60
C GLY A 308 -18.28 2.29 -12.25
N ASN A 309 -17.40 2.85 -11.43
CA ASN A 309 -16.46 3.87 -11.85
C ASN A 309 -15.02 3.46 -11.56
N PRO A 310 -14.03 4.15 -12.16
CA PRO A 310 -12.68 4.14 -11.63
C PRO A 310 -12.65 4.69 -10.19
N TRP A 311 -11.74 4.13 -9.38
CA TRP A 311 -11.53 4.52 -7.99
C TRP A 311 -10.13 5.12 -7.86
N VAL A 312 -10.02 6.19 -7.08
CA VAL A 312 -8.74 6.86 -6.80
C VAL A 312 -7.76 5.87 -6.18
N LEU A 313 -8.22 5.14 -5.15
CA LEU A 313 -7.40 4.24 -4.35
C LEU A 313 -6.88 3.03 -5.17
N THR A 314 -7.70 2.40 -6.01
CA THR A 314 -7.25 1.25 -6.81
C THR A 314 -6.30 1.70 -7.92
N THR A 315 -6.56 2.87 -8.51
CA THR A 315 -5.65 3.47 -9.50
C THR A 315 -4.29 3.79 -8.89
N ALA A 316 -4.25 4.38 -7.69
CA ALA A 316 -3.01 4.62 -6.96
C ALA A 316 -2.29 3.31 -6.59
N ALA A 317 -3.02 2.27 -6.17
CA ALA A 317 -2.45 0.96 -5.87
C ALA A 317 -1.73 0.33 -7.08
N LEU A 318 -2.25 0.50 -8.30
CA LEU A 318 -1.55 0.08 -9.52
C LEU A 318 -0.23 0.85 -9.70
N GLY A 319 -0.24 2.18 -9.51
CA GLY A 319 0.97 3.00 -9.54
C GLY A 319 2.01 2.50 -8.54
N GLN A 320 1.57 2.22 -7.30
CA GLN A 320 2.42 1.68 -6.24
C GLN A 320 3.05 0.32 -6.62
N ILE A 321 2.31 -0.62 -7.23
CA ILE A 321 2.86 -1.90 -7.70
C ILE A 321 4.04 -1.67 -8.64
N LEU A 322 3.89 -0.73 -9.60
CA LEU A 322 4.90 -0.46 -10.62
C LEU A 322 6.16 0.17 -10.03
N TYR A 323 6.03 1.10 -9.07
CA TYR A 323 7.19 1.63 -8.35
C TYR A 323 7.88 0.57 -7.49
N ARG A 324 7.11 -0.29 -6.81
CA ARG A 324 7.67 -1.40 -6.03
C ARG A 324 8.37 -2.42 -6.92
N ALA A 325 7.85 -2.70 -8.11
CA ALA A 325 8.50 -3.55 -9.10
C ALA A 325 9.81 -2.94 -9.62
N ALA A 326 9.86 -1.62 -9.81
CA ALA A 326 11.08 -0.91 -10.16
C ALA A 326 12.15 -1.03 -9.07
N SER A 327 11.81 -0.71 -7.82
CA SER A 327 12.72 -0.88 -6.67
C SER A 327 13.19 -2.33 -6.51
N TYR A 328 12.27 -3.29 -6.60
CA TYR A 328 12.61 -4.71 -6.48
C TYR A 328 13.55 -5.18 -7.59
N THR A 329 13.42 -4.63 -8.81
CA THR A 329 14.33 -4.90 -9.94
C THR A 329 15.74 -4.41 -9.67
N LEU A 330 15.90 -3.23 -9.04
CA LEU A 330 17.23 -2.72 -8.66
C LEU A 330 17.86 -3.56 -7.54
N ASP A 331 17.05 -3.98 -6.58
CA ASP A 331 17.53 -4.73 -5.40
C ASP A 331 17.85 -6.20 -5.72
N ASN A 332 17.13 -6.82 -6.66
CA ASN A 332 17.18 -8.27 -6.91
C ASN A 332 17.56 -8.67 -8.35
N GLY A 333 17.72 -7.70 -9.26
CA GLY A 333 18.00 -7.94 -10.67
C GLY A 333 16.75 -7.97 -11.55
N ALA A 334 16.96 -8.20 -12.85
CA ALA A 334 15.88 -8.20 -13.84
C ALA A 334 14.78 -9.24 -13.50
N PRO A 335 13.49 -8.93 -13.73
CA PRO A 335 12.41 -9.93 -13.66
C PRO A 335 12.69 -11.11 -14.59
N GLU A 336 12.05 -12.26 -14.31
CA GLU A 336 12.06 -13.39 -15.23
C GLU A 336 11.43 -13.00 -16.59
N ASP A 337 11.91 -13.63 -17.68
CA ASP A 337 11.54 -13.25 -19.05
C ASP A 337 10.03 -13.29 -19.31
N ASP A 338 9.32 -14.24 -18.68
CA ASP A 338 7.87 -14.38 -18.79
C ASP A 338 7.12 -13.27 -18.03
N ALA A 339 7.57 -12.91 -16.83
CA ALA A 339 7.04 -11.79 -16.06
C ALA A 339 7.26 -10.47 -16.81
N LEU A 340 8.45 -10.27 -17.36
CA LEU A 340 8.78 -9.08 -18.16
C LEU A 340 7.91 -9.02 -19.43
N ALA A 341 7.65 -10.14 -20.08
CA ALA A 341 6.76 -10.22 -21.23
C ALA A 341 5.31 -9.88 -20.88
N GLU A 342 4.81 -10.27 -19.71
CA GLU A 342 3.47 -9.90 -19.25
C GLU A 342 3.37 -8.41 -18.91
N PHE A 343 4.37 -7.84 -18.22
CA PHE A 343 4.45 -6.39 -18.05
C PHE A 343 4.50 -5.65 -19.39
N ALA A 344 5.28 -6.13 -20.36
CA ALA A 344 5.41 -5.49 -21.67
C ALA A 344 4.06 -5.42 -22.39
N LYS A 345 3.25 -6.49 -22.31
CA LYS A 345 1.88 -6.52 -22.85
C LYS A 345 0.95 -5.57 -22.10
N GLY A 346 0.94 -5.66 -20.77
CA GLY A 346 0.01 -4.92 -19.90
C GLY A 346 0.25 -3.41 -19.88
N LEU A 347 1.50 -3.00 -20.07
CA LEU A 347 1.94 -1.61 -20.10
C LEU A 347 2.12 -1.09 -21.54
N ASN A 348 2.07 -1.99 -22.53
CA ASN A 348 2.30 -1.72 -23.95
C ASN A 348 3.64 -1.01 -24.21
N VAL A 349 4.73 -1.60 -23.71
CA VAL A 349 6.09 -1.04 -23.75
C VAL A 349 7.10 -2.08 -24.22
N GLU A 350 8.25 -1.59 -24.67
CA GLU A 350 9.43 -2.42 -24.87
C GLU A 350 10.40 -2.16 -23.72
N PHE A 351 10.90 -3.23 -23.10
CA PHE A 351 11.87 -3.13 -22.02
C PHE A 351 13.31 -3.18 -22.55
N PRO A 352 14.22 -2.37 -21.98
CA PRO A 352 15.66 -2.58 -22.12
C PRO A 352 16.09 -3.94 -21.56
N SER A 353 17.31 -4.37 -21.89
CA SER A 353 17.86 -5.64 -21.41
C SER A 353 18.54 -5.54 -20.04
N ASP A 354 18.92 -4.35 -19.61
CA ASP A 354 19.59 -4.12 -18.33
C ASP A 354 18.59 -3.76 -17.22
N ALA A 355 18.90 -4.18 -15.99
CA ALA A 355 18.01 -4.01 -14.84
C ALA A 355 17.67 -2.53 -14.55
N ALA A 356 18.62 -1.62 -14.75
CA ALA A 356 18.39 -0.19 -14.54
C ALA A 356 17.38 0.38 -15.54
N GLY A 357 17.53 0.05 -16.83
CA GLY A 357 16.57 0.42 -17.88
C GLY A 357 15.19 -0.21 -17.68
N ILE A 358 15.12 -1.46 -17.20
CA ILE A 358 13.86 -2.12 -16.84
C ILE A 358 13.18 -1.37 -15.69
N ALA A 359 13.91 -1.12 -14.60
CA ALA A 359 13.39 -0.41 -13.44
C ALA A 359 12.89 1.00 -13.81
N GLN A 360 13.64 1.73 -14.63
CA GLN A 360 13.23 3.04 -15.15
C GLN A 360 11.93 2.95 -15.96
N THR A 361 11.78 1.93 -16.80
CA THR A 361 10.57 1.74 -17.61
C THR A 361 9.36 1.40 -16.73
N LEU A 362 9.53 0.56 -15.71
CA LEU A 362 8.49 0.25 -14.73
C LEU A 362 8.08 1.50 -13.92
N ALA A 363 9.04 2.29 -13.46
CA ALA A 363 8.77 3.54 -12.76
C ALA A 363 8.05 4.57 -13.65
N ALA A 364 8.45 4.70 -14.92
CA ALA A 364 7.78 5.56 -15.89
C ALA A 364 6.33 5.10 -16.19
N ALA A 365 6.06 3.80 -16.11
CA ALA A 365 4.72 3.26 -16.18
C ALA A 365 3.88 3.65 -14.95
N GLY A 366 4.48 3.60 -13.75
CA GLY A 366 3.89 4.12 -12.52
C GLY A 366 3.55 5.61 -12.63
N ASP A 367 4.50 6.42 -13.15
CA ASP A 367 4.30 7.86 -13.39
C ASP A 367 3.12 8.09 -14.33
N SER A 368 2.99 7.27 -15.37
CA SER A 368 1.88 7.37 -16.33
C SER A 368 0.51 7.15 -15.69
N VAL A 369 0.40 6.18 -14.77
CA VAL A 369 -0.83 5.92 -14.01
C VAL A 369 -1.15 7.11 -13.08
N MET A 370 -0.16 7.57 -12.32
CA MET A 370 -0.33 8.67 -11.37
C MET A 370 -0.62 10.01 -12.07
N LEU A 371 -0.06 10.24 -13.27
CA LEU A 371 -0.36 11.41 -14.10
C LEU A 371 -1.80 11.41 -14.59
N ARG A 372 -2.32 10.26 -15.05
CA ARG A 372 -3.75 10.17 -15.40
C ARG A 372 -4.63 10.43 -14.21
N LEU A 373 -4.31 9.83 -13.06
CA LEU A 373 -5.06 10.07 -11.83
C LEU A 373 -5.08 11.56 -11.49
N LYS A 374 -3.92 12.22 -11.54
CA LYS A 374 -3.78 13.65 -11.26
C LYS A 374 -4.61 14.52 -12.22
N GLU A 375 -4.76 14.15 -13.48
CA GLU A 375 -5.60 14.91 -14.43
C GLU A 375 -7.04 15.08 -13.92
N HIS A 376 -7.57 14.07 -13.23
CA HIS A 376 -8.98 14.05 -12.79
C HIS A 376 -9.19 14.53 -11.35
N VAL A 377 -8.14 14.62 -10.53
CA VAL A 377 -8.24 15.01 -9.11
C VAL A 377 -7.41 16.25 -8.75
N GLY A 378 -6.47 16.65 -9.60
CA GLY A 378 -5.46 17.67 -9.29
C GLY A 378 -5.99 19.10 -9.22
N ASP A 379 -7.08 19.39 -9.93
CA ASP A 379 -7.68 20.73 -9.98
C ASP A 379 -8.66 21.00 -8.82
N ASP A 380 -8.91 20.02 -7.96
CA ASP A 380 -9.81 20.13 -6.81
C ASP A 380 -9.06 20.46 -5.52
N GLY A 381 -8.04 21.31 -5.59
CA GLY A 381 -7.32 21.79 -4.40
C GLY A 381 -6.61 20.71 -3.57
N GLY A 382 -6.39 19.52 -4.14
CA GLY A 382 -5.85 18.36 -3.44
C GLY A 382 -6.90 17.47 -2.76
N HIS A 383 -8.19 17.73 -2.96
CA HIS A 383 -9.27 16.86 -2.50
C HIS A 383 -9.28 15.54 -3.28
N LEU A 384 -9.34 14.42 -2.56
CA LEU A 384 -9.39 13.07 -3.13
C LEU A 384 -10.68 12.36 -2.69
N ASP A 385 -11.64 12.28 -3.60
CA ASP A 385 -12.89 11.56 -3.39
C ASP A 385 -12.69 10.05 -3.57
N GLU A 386 -13.75 9.27 -3.36
CA GLU A 386 -13.74 7.82 -3.56
C GLU A 386 -13.60 7.42 -5.04
N GLN A 387 -14.35 8.07 -5.93
CA GLN A 387 -14.51 7.65 -7.33
C GLN A 387 -14.33 8.81 -8.32
N ILE A 388 -14.07 8.45 -9.57
CA ILE A 388 -13.99 9.35 -10.73
C ILE A 388 -15.03 8.88 -11.74
N ASP A 389 -16.00 9.72 -12.15
CA ASP A 389 -17.06 9.32 -13.07
C ASP A 389 -16.50 8.70 -14.35
N ARG A 390 -16.99 7.51 -14.69
CA ARG A 390 -16.48 6.70 -15.80
C ARG A 390 -16.60 7.35 -17.19
N ASN A 391 -17.39 8.41 -17.32
CA ASN A 391 -17.65 9.11 -18.58
C ASN A 391 -17.05 10.51 -18.62
N THR A 392 -17.20 11.28 -17.54
CA THR A 392 -16.80 12.70 -17.49
C THR A 392 -15.41 12.93 -16.89
N GLY A 393 -14.93 12.02 -16.03
CA GLY A 393 -13.70 12.24 -15.26
C GLY A 393 -13.88 13.10 -14.01
N GLU A 394 -15.11 13.46 -13.65
CA GLU A 394 -15.37 14.28 -12.44
C GLU A 394 -15.32 13.43 -11.16
N GLN A 395 -14.76 13.98 -10.07
CA GLN A 395 -14.78 13.34 -8.75
C GLN A 395 -16.22 13.14 -8.23
N MET A 396 -16.49 12.00 -7.59
CA MET A 396 -17.82 11.64 -7.08
C MET A 396 -17.81 10.64 -5.91
N SER A 397 -19.02 10.37 -5.39
CA SER A 397 -19.29 9.51 -4.23
C SER A 397 -18.84 10.13 -2.89
N ALA A 398 -18.21 9.37 -1.99
CA ALA A 398 -17.74 9.89 -0.71
C ALA A 398 -16.63 10.92 -0.93
N LYS A 399 -16.84 12.12 -0.41
CA LYS A 399 -15.86 13.19 -0.48
C LYS A 399 -14.74 12.98 0.52
N ASP A 400 -13.53 13.37 0.14
CA ASP A 400 -12.36 13.33 1.02
C ASP A 400 -12.14 11.94 1.66
N LEU A 401 -12.20 10.89 0.84
CA LEU A 401 -12.07 9.53 1.35
C LEU A 401 -10.66 9.31 1.89
N THR A 402 -10.53 9.07 3.20
CA THR A 402 -9.24 8.85 3.88
C THR A 402 -8.38 7.78 3.21
N TRP A 403 -9.01 6.72 2.68
CA TRP A 403 -8.30 5.65 1.98
C TRP A 403 -7.72 6.11 0.63
N SER A 404 -8.43 6.97 -0.11
CA SER A 404 -7.90 7.57 -1.35
C SER A 404 -6.61 8.35 -1.08
N TYR A 405 -6.59 9.16 -0.01
CA TYR A 405 -5.37 9.84 0.44
C TYR A 405 -4.26 8.85 0.80
N ALA A 406 -4.57 7.81 1.58
CA ALA A 406 -3.59 6.83 2.01
C ALA A 406 -2.93 6.10 0.82
N GLU A 407 -3.70 5.61 -0.15
CA GLU A 407 -3.12 4.90 -1.32
C GLU A 407 -2.31 5.83 -2.22
N VAL A 408 -2.74 7.09 -2.40
CA VAL A 408 -1.94 8.07 -3.16
C VAL A 408 -0.61 8.35 -2.45
N LEU A 409 -0.62 8.55 -1.14
CA LEU A 409 0.60 8.75 -0.35
C LEU A 409 1.51 7.51 -0.36
N LEU A 410 0.94 6.31 -0.29
CA LEU A 410 1.70 5.05 -0.40
C LEU A 410 2.36 4.89 -1.77
N ALA A 411 1.66 5.24 -2.85
CA ALA A 411 2.22 5.25 -4.20
C ALA A 411 3.34 6.29 -4.34
N MET A 412 3.16 7.49 -3.79
CA MET A 412 4.19 8.54 -3.77
C MET A 412 5.43 8.12 -2.97
N ASN A 413 5.25 7.51 -1.79
CA ASN A 413 6.36 6.98 -1.00
C ASN A 413 7.10 5.86 -1.75
N ALA A 414 6.38 4.93 -2.38
CA ALA A 414 7.01 3.88 -3.19
C ALA A 414 7.82 4.45 -4.37
N ARG A 415 7.36 5.56 -4.96
CA ARG A 415 8.09 6.29 -5.99
C ARG A 415 9.37 6.93 -5.44
N GLU A 416 9.31 7.56 -4.29
CA GLU A 416 10.48 8.14 -3.61
C GLU A 416 11.51 7.07 -3.24
N GLU A 417 11.06 5.92 -2.75
CA GLU A 417 11.90 4.76 -2.47
C GLU A 417 12.63 4.25 -3.73
N TYR A 418 11.97 4.27 -4.89
CA TYR A 418 12.62 3.95 -6.17
C TYR A 418 13.67 5.00 -6.54
N ILE A 419 13.33 6.29 -6.44
CA ILE A 419 14.26 7.38 -6.77
C ILE A 419 15.51 7.34 -5.89
N ALA A 420 15.38 6.99 -4.62
CA ALA A 420 16.52 6.84 -3.71
C ALA A 420 17.47 5.69 -4.08
N ARG A 421 17.02 4.72 -4.89
CA ARG A 421 17.82 3.57 -5.36
C ARG A 421 18.48 3.80 -6.72
N ALA A 422 17.84 4.59 -7.58
CA ALA A 422 18.23 4.83 -8.98
C ALA A 422 19.32 5.90 -9.07
#